data_AF-A0A3L7UWJ6-F1
#
_entry.id   AF-A0A3L7UWJ6-F1
#
_cell.length_a   1.000
_cell.length_b   1.000
_cell.length_c   1.000
_cell.angle_alpha   90.00
_cell.angle_beta   90.00
_cell.angle_gamma   90.00
#
_symmetry.space_group_name_H-M   'P 1'
#
loop_
_entity.id
_entity.type
_entity.pdbx_description
1 polymer ?
#
loop_
_entity_poly.entity_id
_entity_poly.type
_entity_poly.pdbx_seq_one_letter_code
_entity_poly.pdbx_strand_id
1 'polypeptide(L)'
;LVGEFFGAWRAWDGIRALDYLLSREEVDPKHVGITGNSGGGTMTTWLCGLERRWTMGAPGCFVTTFRRNLENELPADTEQCPPRVLVEGLDHSDFLAAMAPKPVIILAKERDYFDVRGATEAYLRLKRIYSLLGAPDNVQLQVGPTEHGYSVENREAMYRFFNRAVGLPAIESEPEPVVEKDETLRCTPNGQVAELKSRTVFSFTSEKSRELSAKRKPLASDELKTALRETLKLSNTDTPPEYRILRAIKRNYPKPHATHYAIETEPNMQAIVTMLSDKPHYSRPPQNVGRAVLYVAHHSADAELTDEPLIRELLAAEPGAAFYALDVRGIGESRPDTCGADQFARPYGSDFFYSAHSIMLDRPYVGQKTFDVLRVLDWLSSFGQREVHLAAKGWGTLPALFAAVLAKTVTQVTLKESLDSYAAIAEDEDYKWPLSSFVPGVLSRFDLPDCYRELSNAKRLRRQ
;
A
#
# COMPACT_ATOMS: atom_id res chain seq x y z
N LEU A 1 6.22 -5.62 -6.83
CA LEU A 1 7.50 -5.28 -7.52
C LEU A 1 7.48 -5.57 -9.01
N VAL A 2 7.00 -6.74 -9.46
CA VAL A 2 6.95 -7.13 -10.89
C VAL A 2 5.72 -6.61 -11.66
N GLY A 3 4.83 -5.87 -11.00
CA GLY A 3 3.63 -5.28 -11.62
C GLY A 3 2.37 -6.14 -11.49
N GLU A 4 2.44 -7.25 -10.76
CA GLU A 4 1.29 -8.11 -10.49
C GLU A 4 0.59 -7.79 -9.17
N PHE A 5 -0.67 -8.22 -9.09
CA PHE A 5 -1.56 -8.00 -7.96
C PHE A 5 -2.15 -9.33 -7.48
N PHE A 6 -2.02 -9.62 -6.18
CA PHE A 6 -2.51 -10.89 -5.62
C PHE A 6 -4.02 -11.10 -5.83
N GLY A 7 -4.84 -10.04 -5.73
CA GLY A 7 -6.28 -10.16 -6.00
C GLY A 7 -6.60 -10.53 -7.45
N ALA A 8 -5.74 -10.19 -8.42
CA ALA A 8 -5.92 -10.61 -9.82
C ALA A 8 -5.69 -12.12 -9.98
N TRP A 9 -4.71 -12.69 -9.28
CA TRP A 9 -4.48 -14.14 -9.24
C TRP A 9 -5.68 -14.87 -8.63
N ARG A 10 -6.20 -14.38 -7.49
CA ARG A 10 -7.42 -14.95 -6.88
C ARG A 10 -8.64 -14.85 -7.79
N ALA A 11 -8.79 -13.74 -8.51
CA ALA A 11 -9.88 -13.56 -9.48
C ALA A 11 -9.73 -14.51 -10.67
N TRP A 12 -8.50 -14.71 -11.15
CA TRP A 12 -8.22 -15.65 -12.22
C TRP A 12 -8.61 -17.08 -11.84
N ASP A 13 -8.32 -17.51 -10.61
CA ASP A 13 -8.76 -18.81 -10.10
C ASP A 13 -10.29 -18.94 -10.11
N GLY A 14 -11.01 -17.88 -9.71
CA GLY A 14 -12.47 -17.84 -9.78
C GLY A 14 -13.01 -17.97 -11.21
N ILE A 15 -12.35 -17.35 -12.19
CA ILE A 15 -12.73 -17.48 -13.60
C ILE A 15 -12.44 -18.91 -14.12
N ARG A 16 -11.31 -19.52 -13.73
CA ARG A 16 -11.00 -20.91 -14.09
C ARG A 16 -11.95 -21.91 -13.44
N ALA A 17 -12.34 -21.66 -12.20
CA ALA A 17 -13.37 -22.45 -11.51
C ALA A 17 -14.72 -22.38 -12.27
N LEU A 18 -15.09 -21.20 -12.77
CA LEU A 18 -16.27 -21.04 -13.62
C LEU A 18 -16.13 -21.80 -14.95
N ASP A 19 -14.97 -21.77 -15.62
CA ASP A 19 -14.74 -22.55 -16.84
C ASP A 19 -14.99 -24.04 -16.61
N TYR A 20 -14.46 -24.58 -15.51
CA TYR A 20 -14.70 -25.97 -15.13
C TYR A 20 -16.17 -26.23 -14.82
N LEU A 21 -16.81 -25.37 -14.01
CA LEU A 21 -18.22 -25.51 -13.64
C LEU A 21 -19.13 -25.58 -14.88
N LEU A 22 -18.90 -24.69 -15.86
CA LEU A 22 -19.68 -24.65 -17.10
C LEU A 22 -19.40 -25.83 -18.06
N SER A 23 -18.38 -26.64 -17.81
CA SER A 23 -18.11 -27.86 -18.58
C SER A 23 -18.91 -29.07 -18.09
N ARG A 24 -19.57 -28.96 -16.93
CA ARG A 24 -20.36 -30.03 -16.32
C ARG A 24 -21.74 -30.16 -16.97
N GLU A 25 -22.16 -31.37 -17.31
CA GLU A 25 -23.45 -31.62 -17.97
C GLU A 25 -24.65 -31.26 -17.08
N GLU A 26 -24.49 -31.34 -15.76
CA GLU A 26 -25.52 -31.02 -14.78
C GLU A 26 -25.70 -29.52 -14.53
N VAL A 27 -24.86 -28.65 -15.11
CA VAL A 27 -24.90 -27.20 -14.87
C VAL A 27 -25.66 -26.50 -16.00
N ASP A 28 -26.66 -25.70 -15.63
CA ASP A 28 -27.32 -24.79 -16.58
C ASP A 28 -26.52 -23.48 -16.73
N PRO A 29 -25.88 -23.24 -17.88
CA PRO A 29 -25.09 -22.03 -18.11
C PRO A 29 -25.91 -20.73 -18.09
N LYS A 30 -27.25 -20.81 -18.15
CA LYS A 30 -28.13 -19.64 -18.06
C LYS A 30 -28.42 -19.19 -16.62
N HIS A 31 -28.09 -20.01 -15.63
CA HIS A 31 -28.42 -19.77 -14.23
C HIS A 31 -27.22 -20.06 -13.33
N VAL A 32 -26.23 -19.18 -13.36
CA VAL A 32 -24.97 -19.33 -12.62
C VAL A 32 -24.75 -18.15 -11.69
N GLY A 33 -24.98 -18.37 -10.40
CA GLY A 33 -24.76 -17.39 -9.34
C GLY A 33 -23.37 -17.47 -8.73
N ILE A 34 -22.87 -16.34 -8.23
CA ILE A 34 -21.68 -16.28 -7.39
C ILE A 34 -22.00 -15.65 -6.04
N THR A 35 -21.45 -16.22 -4.98
CA THR A 35 -21.60 -15.73 -3.61
C THR A 35 -20.38 -16.07 -2.76
N GLY A 36 -20.19 -15.31 -1.69
CA GLY A 36 -19.17 -15.55 -0.68
C GLY A 36 -19.23 -14.50 0.41
N ASN A 37 -18.62 -14.79 1.56
CA ASN A 37 -18.62 -13.92 2.73
C ASN A 37 -17.21 -13.42 3.06
N SER A 38 -17.07 -12.16 3.47
CA SER A 38 -15.78 -11.55 3.84
C SER A 38 -14.78 -11.60 2.69
N GLY A 39 -13.65 -12.31 2.79
CA GLY A 39 -12.77 -12.59 1.65
C GLY A 39 -13.49 -13.25 0.46
N GLY A 40 -14.52 -14.08 0.70
CA GLY A 40 -15.40 -14.57 -0.37
C GLY A 40 -16.30 -13.48 -0.97
N GLY A 41 -16.71 -12.51 -0.16
CA GLY A 41 -17.47 -11.33 -0.59
C GLY A 41 -16.60 -10.37 -1.41
N THR A 42 -15.33 -10.25 -1.05
CA THR A 42 -14.28 -9.60 -1.85
C THR A 42 -14.22 -10.22 -3.23
N MET A 43 -14.03 -11.55 -3.30
CA MET A 43 -13.92 -12.23 -4.58
C MET A 43 -15.21 -12.17 -5.40
N THR A 44 -16.37 -12.29 -4.76
CA THR A 44 -17.67 -12.14 -5.42
C THR A 44 -17.78 -10.76 -6.07
N THR A 45 -17.38 -9.70 -5.37
CA THR A 45 -17.42 -8.33 -5.87
C THR A 45 -16.49 -8.14 -7.07
N TRP A 46 -15.24 -8.59 -6.98
CA TRP A 46 -14.29 -8.49 -8.10
C TRP A 46 -14.70 -9.33 -9.31
N LEU A 47 -15.18 -10.55 -9.11
CA LEU A 47 -15.61 -11.45 -10.18
C LEU A 47 -16.87 -10.94 -10.90
N CYS A 48 -17.79 -10.26 -10.19
CA CYS A 48 -18.91 -9.54 -10.81
C CYS A 48 -18.41 -8.45 -11.78
N GLY A 49 -17.29 -7.79 -11.46
CA GLY A 49 -16.68 -6.77 -12.32
C GLY A 49 -15.89 -7.34 -13.50
N LEU A 50 -15.28 -8.52 -13.34
CA LEU A 50 -14.29 -9.07 -14.28
C LEU A 50 -14.85 -10.14 -15.23
N GLU A 51 -15.96 -10.79 -14.89
CA GLU A 51 -16.47 -11.94 -15.63
C GLU A 51 -17.96 -11.81 -15.92
N ARG A 52 -18.33 -11.87 -17.20
CA ARG A 52 -19.70 -11.60 -17.68
C ARG A 52 -20.60 -12.84 -17.71
N ARG A 53 -20.06 -14.04 -17.51
CA ARG A 53 -20.85 -15.29 -17.52
C ARG A 53 -21.66 -15.50 -16.24
N TRP A 54 -21.32 -14.83 -15.13
CA TRP A 54 -22.18 -14.79 -13.95
C TRP A 54 -23.55 -14.20 -14.30
N THR A 55 -24.62 -14.83 -13.86
CA THR A 55 -25.99 -14.40 -14.12
C THR A 55 -26.63 -13.74 -12.90
N MET A 56 -26.07 -13.96 -11.70
CA MET A 56 -26.45 -13.29 -10.46
C MET A 56 -25.28 -13.25 -9.46
N GLY A 57 -25.28 -12.28 -8.55
CA GLY A 57 -24.21 -12.10 -7.56
C GLY A 57 -24.73 -11.77 -6.16
N ALA A 58 -24.07 -12.30 -5.12
CA ALA A 58 -24.41 -12.04 -3.73
C ALA A 58 -23.17 -11.83 -2.84
N PRO A 59 -22.46 -10.70 -2.93
CA PRO A 59 -21.32 -10.45 -2.06
C PRO A 59 -21.77 -10.20 -0.62
N GLY A 60 -21.22 -10.97 0.33
CA GLY A 60 -21.56 -10.89 1.74
C GLY A 60 -20.44 -10.33 2.62
N CYS A 61 -20.83 -9.51 3.61
CA CYS A 61 -19.97 -8.95 4.66
C CYS A 61 -18.63 -8.42 4.13
N PHE A 62 -18.68 -7.57 3.10
CA PHE A 62 -17.50 -6.96 2.48
C PHE A 62 -17.82 -5.61 1.83
N VAL A 63 -18.94 -5.53 1.10
CA VAL A 63 -19.29 -4.31 0.35
C VAL A 63 -19.54 -3.16 1.33
N THR A 64 -18.60 -2.22 1.35
CA THR A 64 -18.70 -0.89 1.93
C THR A 64 -18.15 0.12 0.91
N THR A 65 -17.96 1.39 1.27
CA THR A 65 -17.21 2.32 0.41
C THR A 65 -15.76 2.39 0.85
N PHE A 66 -14.82 2.56 -0.08
CA PHE A 66 -13.42 2.77 0.30
C PHE A 66 -13.24 3.96 1.25
N ARG A 67 -14.07 5.00 1.09
CA ARG A 67 -14.08 6.16 1.98
C ARG A 67 -14.41 5.76 3.43
N ARG A 68 -15.48 5.00 3.66
CA ARG A 68 -15.85 4.56 5.02
C ARG A 68 -14.79 3.64 5.62
N ASN A 69 -14.21 2.77 4.80
CA ASN A 69 -13.12 1.90 5.21
C ASN A 69 -11.91 2.72 5.75
N LEU A 70 -11.48 3.74 4.99
CA LEU A 70 -10.43 4.67 5.41
C LEU A 70 -10.81 5.45 6.67
N GLU A 71 -12.01 6.03 6.73
CA GLU A 71 -12.48 6.85 7.87
C GLU A 71 -12.59 6.05 9.17
N ASN A 72 -12.88 4.74 9.08
CA ASN A 72 -12.95 3.85 10.22
C ASN A 72 -11.58 3.22 10.56
N GLU A 73 -10.52 3.61 9.85
CA GLU A 73 -9.16 3.10 10.04
C GLU A 73 -9.07 1.57 9.94
N LEU A 74 -9.93 0.94 9.14
CA LEU A 74 -9.99 -0.50 9.01
C LEU A 74 -8.94 -0.95 7.98
N PRO A 75 -7.90 -1.68 8.39
CA PRO A 75 -6.93 -2.25 7.47
C PRO A 75 -7.56 -3.40 6.68
N ALA A 76 -7.21 -3.50 5.40
CA ALA A 76 -7.80 -4.44 4.45
C ALA A 76 -6.75 -5.43 3.93
N ASP A 77 -7.18 -6.63 3.56
CA ASP A 77 -6.29 -7.62 2.93
C ASP A 77 -5.72 -7.08 1.62
N THR A 78 -4.58 -7.62 1.18
CA THR A 78 -3.93 -7.12 -0.03
C THR A 78 -4.84 -7.26 -1.25
N GLU A 79 -5.55 -8.37 -1.41
CA GLU A 79 -6.53 -8.58 -2.49
C GLU A 79 -7.75 -7.64 -2.44
N GLN A 80 -7.99 -6.97 -1.31
CA GLN A 80 -9.06 -5.99 -1.15
C GLN A 80 -8.63 -4.58 -1.59
N CYS A 81 -7.35 -4.39 -1.92
CA CYS A 81 -6.78 -3.10 -2.31
C CYS A 81 -6.27 -3.10 -3.77
N PRO A 82 -7.14 -3.16 -4.79
CA PRO A 82 -6.70 -3.16 -6.18
C PRO A 82 -5.86 -1.91 -6.52
N PRO A 83 -4.68 -2.06 -7.14
CA PRO A 83 -3.87 -0.92 -7.54
C PRO A 83 -4.64 0.07 -8.40
N ARG A 84 -4.41 1.37 -8.16
CA ARG A 84 -5.04 2.49 -8.87
C ARG A 84 -6.56 2.66 -8.70
N VAL A 85 -7.26 1.79 -7.97
CA VAL A 85 -8.74 1.85 -7.91
C VAL A 85 -9.29 3.21 -7.48
N LEU A 86 -8.60 3.90 -6.56
CA LEU A 86 -9.02 5.22 -6.06
C LEU A 86 -8.68 6.34 -7.04
N VAL A 87 -7.54 6.29 -7.73
CA VAL A 87 -7.19 7.33 -8.72
C VAL A 87 -8.09 7.24 -9.96
N GLU A 88 -8.61 6.05 -10.27
CA GLU A 88 -9.61 5.85 -11.33
C GLU A 88 -11.04 6.23 -10.88
N GLY A 89 -11.22 6.66 -9.63
CA GLY A 89 -12.51 7.09 -9.09
C GLY A 89 -13.53 5.96 -8.88
N LEU A 90 -13.05 4.71 -8.78
CA LEU A 90 -13.89 3.53 -8.59
C LEU A 90 -14.11 3.23 -7.11
N ASP A 91 -15.27 2.63 -6.83
CA ASP A 91 -15.64 2.09 -5.52
C ASP A 91 -16.17 0.65 -5.66
N HIS A 92 -16.39 -0.08 -4.57
CA HIS A 92 -16.91 -1.45 -4.60
C HIS A 92 -18.20 -1.58 -5.43
N SER A 93 -19.06 -0.57 -5.37
CA SER A 93 -20.30 -0.52 -6.16
C SER A 93 -20.06 -0.52 -7.68
N ASP A 94 -18.93 0.03 -8.16
CA ASP A 94 -18.67 0.10 -9.61
C ASP A 94 -18.39 -1.27 -10.22
N PHE A 95 -17.77 -2.16 -9.46
CA PHE A 95 -17.57 -3.55 -9.86
C PHE A 95 -18.89 -4.32 -9.93
N LEU A 96 -19.82 -4.07 -9.00
CA LEU A 96 -21.17 -4.62 -9.05
C LEU A 96 -22.02 -4.00 -10.16
N ALA A 97 -21.79 -2.73 -10.49
CA ALA A 97 -22.51 -2.05 -11.57
C ALA A 97 -22.25 -2.69 -12.95
N ALA A 98 -21.10 -3.35 -13.13
CA ALA A 98 -20.80 -4.12 -14.35
C ALA A 98 -21.77 -5.28 -14.61
N MET A 99 -22.48 -5.75 -13.56
CA MET A 99 -23.52 -6.76 -13.70
C MET A 99 -24.87 -6.17 -14.14
N ALA A 100 -25.09 -4.86 -14.06
CA ALA A 100 -26.38 -4.28 -14.35
C ALA A 100 -26.86 -4.59 -15.79
N PRO A 101 -28.12 -5.00 -16.01
CA PRO A 101 -29.23 -5.09 -15.04
C PRO A 101 -29.42 -6.48 -14.39
N LYS A 102 -28.41 -7.36 -14.40
CA LYS A 102 -28.51 -8.72 -13.81
C LYS A 102 -28.70 -8.67 -12.29
N PRO A 103 -29.37 -9.67 -11.68
CA PRO A 103 -29.64 -9.70 -10.25
C PRO A 103 -28.39 -9.62 -9.36
N VAL A 104 -28.34 -8.63 -8.45
CA VAL A 104 -27.31 -8.51 -7.40
C VAL A 104 -27.95 -8.23 -6.04
N ILE A 105 -27.56 -8.98 -5.01
CA ILE A 105 -27.95 -8.70 -3.62
C ILE A 105 -26.73 -8.48 -2.73
N ILE A 106 -26.62 -7.31 -2.11
CA ILE A 106 -25.58 -7.04 -1.12
C ILE A 106 -26.04 -7.60 0.22
N LEU A 107 -25.24 -8.48 0.83
CA LEU A 107 -25.53 -9.04 2.16
C LEU A 107 -24.63 -8.34 3.19
N ALA A 108 -25.19 -7.44 3.98
CA ALA A 108 -24.49 -6.67 5.01
C ALA A 108 -24.95 -7.07 6.42
N LYS A 109 -24.31 -6.47 7.42
CA LYS A 109 -24.51 -6.73 8.84
C LYS A 109 -24.44 -5.43 9.63
N GLU A 110 -25.35 -5.27 10.58
CA GLU A 110 -25.47 -4.06 11.40
C GLU A 110 -24.28 -3.92 12.37
N ARG A 111 -23.71 -5.05 12.85
CA ARG A 111 -22.63 -5.09 13.85
C ARG A 111 -21.31 -5.62 13.29
N ASP A 112 -21.07 -5.39 12.01
CA ASP A 112 -19.84 -5.78 11.34
C ASP A 112 -18.85 -4.60 11.30
N TYR A 113 -17.56 -4.93 11.24
CA TYR A 113 -16.50 -3.96 10.98
C TYR A 113 -16.54 -3.45 9.53
N PHE A 114 -17.09 -4.23 8.60
CA PHE A 114 -17.51 -3.69 7.29
C PHE A 114 -18.75 -2.81 7.44
N ASP A 115 -18.52 -1.50 7.39
CA ASP A 115 -19.51 -0.49 7.73
C ASP A 115 -20.77 -0.53 6.86
N VAL A 116 -21.92 -0.79 7.51
CA VAL A 116 -23.25 -0.83 6.90
C VAL A 116 -23.66 0.50 6.26
N ARG A 117 -23.14 1.64 6.72
CA ARG A 117 -23.37 2.95 6.10
C ARG A 117 -22.81 2.97 4.69
N GLY A 118 -21.59 2.45 4.51
CA GLY A 118 -20.98 2.32 3.20
C GLY A 118 -21.70 1.29 2.31
N ALA A 119 -22.17 0.18 2.88
CA ALA A 119 -22.99 -0.79 2.15
C ALA A 119 -24.30 -0.15 1.62
N THR A 120 -24.92 0.69 2.45
CA THR A 120 -26.14 1.44 2.11
C THR A 120 -25.87 2.47 1.01
N GLU A 121 -24.77 3.23 1.12
CA GLU A 121 -24.34 4.18 0.08
C GLU A 121 -24.10 3.46 -1.27
N ALA A 122 -23.39 2.33 -1.26
CA ALA A 122 -23.14 1.50 -2.43
C ALA A 122 -24.44 0.98 -3.07
N TYR A 123 -25.37 0.45 -2.25
CA TYR A 123 -26.68 -0.01 -2.71
C TYR A 123 -27.49 1.12 -3.35
N LEU A 124 -27.56 2.30 -2.75
CA LEU A 124 -28.33 3.42 -3.30
C LEU A 124 -27.78 3.88 -4.66
N ARG A 125 -26.45 3.88 -4.83
CA ARG A 125 -25.81 4.16 -6.13
C ARG A 125 -26.20 3.11 -7.17
N LEU A 126 -26.14 1.83 -6.83
CA LEU A 126 -26.56 0.74 -7.71
C LEU A 126 -28.06 0.80 -8.04
N LYS A 127 -28.93 1.02 -7.05
CA LYS A 127 -30.38 1.15 -7.25
C LYS A 127 -30.71 2.24 -8.26
N ARG A 128 -29.98 3.36 -8.25
CA ARG A 128 -30.13 4.42 -9.26
C ARG A 128 -29.78 3.92 -10.66
N ILE A 129 -28.65 3.25 -10.83
CA ILE A 129 -28.22 2.68 -12.12
C ILE A 129 -29.27 1.68 -12.63
N TYR A 130 -29.67 0.74 -11.79
CA TYR A 130 -30.65 -0.30 -12.13
C TYR A 130 -32.02 0.28 -12.48
N SER A 131 -32.46 1.35 -11.79
CA SER A 131 -33.70 2.07 -12.12
C SER A 131 -33.64 2.73 -13.50
N LEU A 132 -32.50 3.33 -13.86
CA LEU A 132 -32.30 3.92 -15.20
C LEU A 132 -32.33 2.86 -16.31
N LEU A 133 -31.93 1.63 -16.00
CA LEU A 133 -32.00 0.49 -16.91
C LEU A 133 -33.35 -0.23 -16.90
N GLY A 134 -34.35 0.28 -16.18
CA GLY A 134 -35.68 -0.31 -16.10
C GLY A 134 -35.77 -1.60 -15.28
N ALA A 135 -34.76 -1.90 -14.45
CA ALA A 135 -34.69 -3.12 -13.64
C ALA A 135 -34.43 -2.83 -12.16
N PRO A 136 -35.16 -1.91 -11.50
CA PRO A 136 -34.89 -1.51 -10.12
C PRO A 136 -34.90 -2.70 -9.14
N ASP A 137 -35.72 -3.72 -9.38
CA ASP A 137 -35.90 -4.87 -8.48
C ASP A 137 -34.85 -5.98 -8.65
N ASN A 138 -33.94 -5.80 -9.60
CA ASN A 138 -32.78 -6.68 -9.79
C ASN A 138 -31.58 -6.26 -8.92
N VAL A 139 -31.74 -5.28 -8.02
CA VAL A 139 -30.74 -4.98 -6.98
C VAL A 139 -31.39 -4.85 -5.61
N GLN A 140 -30.77 -5.46 -4.60
CA GLN A 140 -31.26 -5.46 -3.22
C GLN A 140 -30.12 -5.31 -2.21
N LEU A 141 -30.44 -4.76 -1.03
CA LEU A 141 -29.60 -4.79 0.16
C LEU A 141 -30.33 -5.58 1.25
N GLN A 142 -29.67 -6.57 1.84
CA GLN A 142 -30.08 -7.25 3.06
C GLN A 142 -29.13 -6.82 4.18
N VAL A 143 -29.67 -6.33 5.30
CA VAL A 143 -28.89 -6.05 6.51
C VAL A 143 -29.35 -6.98 7.62
N GLY A 144 -28.48 -7.90 8.05
CA GLY A 144 -28.73 -8.75 9.22
C GLY A 144 -28.35 -8.05 10.54
N PRO A 145 -28.99 -8.36 11.68
CA PRO A 145 -28.76 -7.68 12.95
C PRO A 145 -27.50 -8.14 13.71
N THR A 146 -26.85 -9.20 13.23
CA THR A 146 -25.72 -9.85 13.90
C THR A 146 -24.39 -9.20 13.54
N GLU A 147 -23.33 -9.74 14.14
CA GLU A 147 -21.94 -9.46 13.85
C GLU A 147 -21.49 -10.07 12.51
N HIS A 148 -20.21 -9.86 12.16
CA HIS A 148 -19.58 -10.37 10.95
C HIS A 148 -19.79 -11.88 10.77
N GLY A 149 -20.40 -12.29 9.66
CA GLY A 149 -20.57 -13.72 9.37
C GLY A 149 -21.59 -14.03 8.29
N TYR A 150 -21.49 -15.23 7.74
CA TYR A 150 -22.40 -15.72 6.71
C TYR A 150 -23.62 -16.40 7.33
N SER A 151 -24.41 -15.67 8.12
CA SER A 151 -25.48 -16.28 8.93
C SER A 151 -26.70 -16.72 8.11
N VAL A 152 -27.58 -17.50 8.75
CA VAL A 152 -28.81 -18.07 8.16
C VAL A 152 -29.66 -16.99 7.49
N GLU A 153 -29.91 -15.86 8.14
CA GLU A 153 -30.79 -14.83 7.56
C GLU A 153 -30.22 -14.20 6.28
N ASN A 154 -28.89 -14.08 6.17
CA ASN A 154 -28.25 -13.61 4.94
C ASN A 154 -28.27 -14.69 3.85
N ARG A 155 -28.04 -15.95 4.21
CA ARG A 155 -28.13 -17.09 3.27
C ARG A 155 -29.55 -17.22 2.72
N GLU A 156 -30.56 -17.19 3.58
CA GLU A 156 -31.95 -17.25 3.17
C GLU A 156 -32.39 -16.05 2.31
N ALA A 157 -31.91 -14.84 2.61
CA ALA A 157 -32.18 -13.68 1.76
C ALA A 157 -31.62 -13.88 0.35
N MET A 158 -30.39 -14.41 0.26
CA MET A 158 -29.78 -14.79 -1.01
C MET A 158 -30.58 -15.89 -1.72
N TYR A 159 -30.94 -16.98 -1.04
CA TYR A 159 -31.72 -18.07 -1.64
C TYR A 159 -33.04 -17.57 -2.23
N ARG A 160 -33.79 -16.75 -1.49
CA ARG A 160 -35.03 -16.12 -1.98
C ARG A 160 -34.78 -15.22 -3.19
N PHE A 161 -33.70 -14.44 -3.18
CA PHE A 161 -33.34 -13.54 -4.27
C PHE A 161 -32.94 -14.30 -5.55
N PHE A 162 -32.10 -15.33 -5.43
CA PHE A 162 -31.68 -16.18 -6.54
C PHE A 162 -32.83 -17.01 -7.10
N ASN A 163 -33.67 -17.62 -6.24
CA ASN A 163 -34.83 -18.38 -6.70
C ASN A 163 -35.79 -17.50 -7.51
N ARG A 164 -36.07 -16.26 -7.06
CA ARG A 164 -36.87 -15.29 -7.81
C ARG A 164 -36.26 -15.00 -9.19
N ALA A 165 -34.95 -14.81 -9.26
CA ALA A 165 -34.24 -14.52 -10.51
C ALA A 165 -34.35 -15.63 -11.56
N VAL A 166 -34.54 -16.88 -11.13
CA VAL A 166 -34.62 -18.05 -12.02
C VAL A 166 -36.03 -18.65 -12.13
N GLY A 167 -37.04 -18.03 -11.50
CA GLY A 167 -38.42 -18.51 -11.50
C GLY A 167 -38.68 -19.75 -10.63
N LEU A 168 -37.83 -20.02 -9.63
CA LEU A 168 -38.02 -21.07 -8.63
C LEU A 168 -38.83 -20.56 -7.43
N PRO A 169 -39.54 -21.46 -6.71
CA PRO A 169 -40.28 -21.08 -5.51
C PRO A 169 -39.34 -20.51 -4.44
N ALA A 170 -39.81 -19.50 -3.69
CA ALA A 170 -39.09 -19.00 -2.54
C ALA A 170 -39.00 -20.10 -1.46
N ILE A 171 -37.86 -20.20 -0.80
CA ILE A 171 -37.74 -21.03 0.40
C ILE A 171 -38.36 -20.32 1.61
N GLU A 172 -38.95 -21.09 2.52
CA GLU A 172 -39.46 -20.55 3.80
C GLU A 172 -38.32 -20.38 4.81
N SER A 173 -37.52 -21.42 5.00
CA SER A 173 -36.34 -21.44 5.85
C SER A 173 -35.25 -22.34 5.25
N GLU A 174 -34.00 -22.10 5.62
CA GLU A 174 -32.91 -23.03 5.29
C GLU A 174 -33.15 -24.36 6.03
N PRO A 175 -33.09 -25.52 5.35
CA PRO A 175 -33.11 -26.81 6.04
C PRO A 175 -31.82 -26.98 6.85
N GLU A 176 -31.89 -27.73 7.96
CA GLU A 176 -30.71 -28.07 8.75
C GLU A 176 -29.61 -28.69 7.86
N PRO A 177 -28.43 -28.07 7.77
CA PRO A 177 -27.39 -28.54 6.86
C PRO A 177 -26.79 -29.84 7.39
N VAL A 178 -26.64 -30.82 6.49
CA VAL A 178 -25.85 -32.01 6.78
C VAL A 178 -24.37 -31.64 6.68
N VAL A 179 -23.68 -31.58 7.82
CA VAL A 179 -22.24 -31.31 7.86
C VAL A 179 -21.48 -32.58 7.48
N GLU A 180 -20.88 -32.56 6.30
CA GLU A 180 -20.01 -33.66 5.84
C GLU A 180 -18.72 -33.71 6.66
N LYS A 181 -18.10 -34.90 6.73
CA LYS A 181 -16.76 -35.03 7.32
C LYS A 181 -15.73 -34.34 6.42
N ASP A 182 -14.73 -33.69 7.02
CA ASP A 182 -13.64 -33.04 6.30
C ASP A 182 -13.01 -33.92 5.22
N GLU A 183 -12.79 -35.21 5.49
CA GLU A 183 -12.23 -36.17 4.53
C GLU A 183 -13.03 -36.25 3.23
N THR A 184 -14.34 -36.03 3.30
CA THR A 184 -15.26 -36.05 2.14
C THR A 184 -15.02 -34.86 1.22
N LEU A 185 -14.58 -33.73 1.78
CA LEU A 185 -14.38 -32.46 1.08
C LEU A 185 -12.93 -32.28 0.58
N ARG A 186 -12.01 -33.14 1.00
CA ARG A 186 -10.59 -33.06 0.62
C ARG A 186 -10.40 -33.43 -0.85
N CYS A 187 -9.79 -32.50 -1.60
CA CYS A 187 -9.34 -32.75 -2.98
C CYS A 187 -7.92 -33.33 -3.07
N THR A 188 -7.21 -33.48 -1.94
CA THR A 188 -5.88 -34.11 -1.83
C THR A 188 -5.84 -34.99 -0.58
N PRO A 189 -4.95 -36.01 -0.49
CA PRO A 189 -4.95 -36.96 0.63
C PRO A 189 -4.99 -36.31 2.03
N ASN A 190 -4.26 -35.21 2.21
CA ASN A 190 -4.15 -34.48 3.47
C ASN A 190 -4.86 -33.12 3.47
N GLY A 191 -5.59 -32.77 2.41
CA GLY A 191 -6.20 -31.44 2.22
C GLY A 191 -5.21 -30.31 1.93
N GLN A 192 -3.91 -30.62 1.76
CA GLN A 192 -2.87 -29.66 1.40
C GLN A 192 -2.63 -29.67 -0.11
N VAL A 193 -2.92 -28.57 -0.79
CA VAL A 193 -2.68 -28.43 -2.23
C VAL A 193 -1.19 -28.28 -2.58
N ALA A 194 -0.36 -27.85 -1.62
CA ALA A 194 1.08 -27.72 -1.79
C ALA A 194 1.76 -29.08 -2.06
N GLU A 195 1.21 -30.18 -1.55
CA GLU A 195 1.72 -31.54 -1.78
C GLU A 195 1.62 -31.98 -3.25
N LEU A 196 0.73 -31.35 -4.02
CA LEU A 196 0.63 -31.56 -5.47
C LEU A 196 1.82 -30.97 -6.23
N LYS A 197 2.73 -30.24 -5.56
CA LYS A 197 3.88 -29.55 -6.15
C LYS A 197 3.48 -28.58 -7.27
N SER A 198 2.29 -28.00 -7.15
CA SER A 198 1.82 -26.94 -8.02
C SER A 198 2.71 -25.71 -7.88
N ARG A 199 2.82 -24.94 -8.97
CA ARG A 199 3.52 -23.66 -8.97
C ARG A 199 2.85 -22.67 -8.02
N THR A 200 3.63 -21.98 -7.19
CA THR A 200 3.15 -20.94 -6.28
C THR A 200 3.19 -19.55 -6.94
N VAL A 201 2.42 -18.59 -6.43
CA VAL A 201 2.51 -17.17 -6.85
C VAL A 201 3.94 -16.62 -6.68
N PHE A 202 4.66 -17.07 -5.64
CA PHE A 202 6.07 -16.75 -5.47
C PHE A 202 6.93 -17.25 -6.63
N SER A 203 6.72 -18.49 -7.09
CA SER A 203 7.46 -19.03 -8.25
C SER A 203 7.21 -18.22 -9.53
N PHE A 204 5.98 -17.75 -9.77
CA PHE A 204 5.67 -16.87 -10.90
C PHE A 204 6.32 -15.50 -10.74
N THR A 205 6.31 -14.93 -9.54
CA THR A 205 6.94 -13.63 -9.24
C THR A 205 8.46 -13.68 -9.43
N SER A 206 9.10 -14.75 -8.95
CA SER A 206 10.53 -14.98 -9.06
C SER A 206 10.97 -15.16 -10.53
N GLU A 207 10.24 -15.99 -11.29
CA GLU A 207 10.46 -16.13 -12.73
C GLU A 207 10.30 -14.78 -13.46
N LYS A 208 9.24 -14.02 -13.12
CA LYS A 208 8.98 -12.72 -13.74
C LYS A 208 10.08 -11.71 -13.44
N SER A 209 10.60 -11.68 -12.21
CA SER A 209 11.75 -10.85 -11.82
C SER A 209 12.95 -11.11 -12.73
N ARG A 210 13.29 -12.39 -12.92
CA ARG A 210 14.42 -12.82 -13.77
C ARG A 210 14.21 -12.48 -15.24
N GLU A 211 13.00 -12.69 -15.77
CA GLU A 211 12.66 -12.28 -17.14
C GLU A 211 12.84 -10.78 -17.36
N LEU A 212 12.35 -9.96 -16.42
CA LEU A 212 12.46 -8.51 -16.49
C LEU A 212 13.92 -8.09 -16.39
N SER A 213 14.68 -8.69 -15.47
CA SER A 213 16.12 -8.46 -15.32
C SER A 213 16.89 -8.76 -16.61
N ALA A 214 16.64 -9.91 -17.25
CA ALA A 214 17.30 -10.29 -18.50
C ALA A 214 16.98 -9.37 -19.69
N LYS A 215 15.80 -8.74 -19.70
CA LYS A 215 15.37 -7.80 -20.74
C LYS A 215 15.78 -6.35 -20.47
N ARG A 216 16.06 -6.01 -19.21
CA ARG A 216 16.38 -4.64 -18.78
C ARG A 216 17.73 -4.23 -19.33
N LYS A 217 17.77 -3.06 -19.97
CA LYS A 217 19.02 -2.43 -20.40
C LYS A 217 19.52 -1.49 -19.30
N PRO A 218 20.85 -1.35 -19.12
CA PRO A 218 21.38 -0.30 -18.26
C PRO A 218 20.89 1.07 -18.72
N LEU A 219 20.38 1.87 -17.79
CA LEU A 219 19.92 3.23 -18.06
C LEU A 219 21.08 4.22 -17.95
N ALA A 220 21.13 5.20 -18.85
CA ALA A 220 21.98 6.38 -18.66
C ALA A 220 21.48 7.23 -17.49
N SER A 221 22.32 8.13 -16.97
CA SER A 221 22.01 8.96 -15.78
C SER A 221 20.67 9.71 -15.92
N ASP A 222 20.42 10.38 -17.05
CA ASP A 222 19.18 11.15 -17.24
C ASP A 222 17.95 10.27 -17.50
N GLU A 223 18.13 9.10 -18.13
CA GLU A 223 17.07 8.10 -18.28
C GLU A 223 16.68 7.50 -16.92
N LEU A 224 17.66 7.21 -16.05
CA LEU A 224 17.43 6.73 -14.70
C LEU A 224 16.67 7.76 -13.86
N LYS A 225 17.08 9.04 -13.90
CA LYS A 225 16.38 10.13 -13.20
C LYS A 225 14.94 10.27 -13.69
N THR A 226 14.71 10.14 -14.99
CA THR A 226 13.36 10.17 -15.59
C THR A 226 12.53 8.98 -15.09
N ALA A 227 13.08 7.76 -15.19
CA ALA A 227 12.42 6.56 -14.71
C ALA A 227 12.09 6.62 -13.21
N LEU A 228 12.99 7.17 -12.38
CA LEU A 228 12.74 7.40 -10.95
C LEU A 228 11.56 8.34 -10.73
N ARG A 229 11.54 9.50 -11.38
CA ARG A 229 10.45 10.49 -11.22
C ARG A 229 9.10 9.91 -11.62
N GLU A 230 9.02 9.19 -12.73
CA GLU A 230 7.78 8.58 -13.20
C GLU A 230 7.30 7.44 -12.31
N THR A 231 8.22 6.54 -11.90
CA THR A 231 7.87 5.36 -11.11
C THR A 231 7.49 5.73 -9.68
N LEU A 232 8.17 6.74 -9.10
CA LEU A 232 7.90 7.25 -7.76
C LEU A 232 6.79 8.32 -7.74
N LYS A 233 6.28 8.72 -8.90
CA LYS A 233 5.18 9.69 -9.05
C LYS A 233 5.52 11.03 -8.40
N LEU A 234 6.76 11.48 -8.62
CA LEU A 234 7.30 12.70 -8.03
C LEU A 234 6.82 13.95 -8.78
N SER A 235 6.34 14.92 -8.03
CA SER A 235 6.03 16.26 -8.54
C SER A 235 7.29 17.14 -8.57
N ASN A 236 7.31 18.12 -9.46
CA ASN A 236 8.33 19.19 -9.44
C ASN A 236 7.79 20.40 -8.65
N THR A 237 8.66 21.05 -7.89
CA THR A 237 8.35 22.29 -7.17
C THR A 237 9.52 23.24 -7.27
N ASP A 238 9.29 24.48 -7.68
CA ASP A 238 10.35 25.49 -7.86
C ASP A 238 10.55 26.38 -6.63
N THR A 239 9.64 26.31 -5.66
CA THR A 239 9.70 27.11 -4.43
C THR A 239 10.20 26.27 -3.25
N PRO A 240 11.05 26.82 -2.37
CA PRO A 240 11.35 26.19 -1.09
C PRO A 240 10.07 25.96 -0.27
N PRO A 241 10.00 24.92 0.57
CA PRO A 241 8.81 24.64 1.37
C PRO A 241 8.66 25.65 2.50
N GLU A 242 7.40 25.92 2.87
CA GLU A 242 7.08 26.60 4.12
C GLU A 242 7.48 25.74 5.31
N TYR A 243 7.82 26.38 6.43
CA TYR A 243 8.26 25.66 7.62
C TYR A 243 7.99 26.41 8.91
N ARG A 244 7.89 25.66 10.01
CA ARG A 244 7.78 26.19 11.36
C ARG A 244 9.03 25.88 12.16
N ILE A 245 9.48 26.85 12.94
CA ILE A 245 10.57 26.67 13.92
C ILE A 245 9.92 26.26 15.23
N LEU A 246 10.18 25.02 15.66
CA LEU A 246 9.68 24.52 16.94
C LEU A 246 10.67 24.84 18.07
N ARG A 247 10.22 24.64 19.31
CA ARG A 247 11.02 25.00 20.49
C ARG A 247 12.32 24.18 20.54
N ALA A 248 13.43 24.85 20.84
CA ALA A 248 14.69 24.18 21.10
C ALA A 248 14.57 23.31 22.37
N ILE A 249 15.19 22.14 22.34
CA ILE A 249 15.15 21.15 23.40
C ILE A 249 16.56 20.76 23.86
N LYS A 250 16.63 20.12 25.02
CA LYS A 250 17.81 19.40 25.52
C LYS A 250 17.42 17.94 25.72
N ARG A 251 18.15 17.03 25.08
CA ARG A 251 18.03 15.56 25.21
C ARG A 251 19.43 14.96 25.25
N ASN A 252 19.54 13.64 25.45
CA ASN A 252 20.81 12.92 25.46
C ASN A 252 21.38 12.70 24.05
N TYR A 253 21.46 13.79 23.28
CA TYR A 253 21.98 13.78 21.91
C TYR A 253 23.50 14.02 21.90
N PRO A 254 24.17 13.83 20.75
CA PRO A 254 25.61 14.05 20.65
C PRO A 254 26.02 15.52 20.84
N LYS A 255 25.09 16.46 20.64
CA LYS A 255 25.25 17.89 20.96
C LYS A 255 24.26 18.31 22.05
N PRO A 256 24.61 19.28 22.91
CA PRO A 256 23.80 19.65 24.08
C PRO A 256 22.44 20.30 23.75
N HIS A 257 22.26 20.81 22.53
CA HIS A 257 21.03 21.45 22.08
C HIS A 257 20.55 20.89 20.75
N ALA A 258 19.23 20.89 20.57
CA ALA A 258 18.61 20.61 19.28
C ALA A 258 17.40 21.52 19.01
N THR A 259 17.16 21.81 17.74
CA THR A 259 16.03 22.59 17.26
C THR A 259 15.28 21.81 16.21
N HIS A 260 13.96 21.66 16.40
CA HIS A 260 13.11 21.00 15.42
C HIS A 260 12.52 22.00 14.44
N TYR A 261 12.40 21.57 13.20
CA TYR A 261 11.70 22.27 12.13
C TYR A 261 10.63 21.34 11.57
N ALA A 262 9.39 21.82 11.49
CA ALA A 262 8.33 21.13 10.77
C ALA A 262 8.26 21.71 9.36
N ILE A 263 8.72 20.94 8.37
CA ILE A 263 8.78 21.35 6.97
C ILE A 263 7.51 20.85 6.28
N GLU A 264 6.72 21.75 5.71
CA GLU A 264 5.50 21.39 4.98
C GLU A 264 5.85 20.97 3.56
N THR A 265 5.91 19.66 3.32
CA THR A 265 6.37 19.09 2.05
C THR A 265 5.25 19.03 1.02
N GLU A 266 4.03 18.79 1.47
CA GLU A 266 2.76 18.90 0.75
C GLU A 266 1.69 19.52 1.68
N PRO A 267 0.56 20.03 1.16
CA PRO A 267 -0.51 20.57 2.01
C PRO A 267 -0.91 19.60 3.12
N ASN A 268 -0.75 20.03 4.38
CA ASN A 268 -1.00 19.24 5.59
C ASN A 268 -0.07 18.02 5.82
N MET A 269 1.03 17.90 5.08
CA MET A 269 2.02 16.84 5.26
C MET A 269 3.36 17.44 5.70
N GLN A 270 3.93 16.90 6.76
CA GLN A 270 5.14 17.45 7.38
C GLN A 270 6.24 16.41 7.48
N ALA A 271 7.45 16.84 7.15
CA ALA A 271 8.68 16.16 7.51
C ALA A 271 9.32 16.89 8.69
N ILE A 272 9.82 16.16 9.68
CA ILE A 272 10.39 16.75 10.90
C ILE A 272 11.91 16.67 10.84
N VAL A 273 12.55 17.84 10.92
CA VAL A 273 14.01 17.97 10.89
C VAL A 273 14.53 18.40 12.25
N THR A 274 15.46 17.65 12.82
CA THR A 274 16.16 17.97 14.07
C THR A 274 17.57 18.45 13.77
N MET A 275 17.85 19.73 13.99
CA MET A 275 19.20 20.28 13.87
C MET A 275 19.93 20.21 15.22
N LEU A 276 21.16 19.73 15.23
CA LEU A 276 22.02 19.70 16.40
C LEU A 276 22.89 20.96 16.54
N SER A 277 23.04 21.50 17.75
CA SER A 277 23.84 22.71 18.01
C SER A 277 24.52 22.71 19.38
N ASP A 278 25.62 23.46 19.49
CA ASP A 278 26.37 23.62 20.75
C ASP A 278 25.76 24.68 21.68
N LYS A 279 24.90 25.54 21.13
CA LYS A 279 24.15 26.59 21.85
C LYS A 279 22.66 26.49 21.50
N PRO A 280 21.76 27.01 22.35
CA PRO A 280 20.34 27.11 22.00
C PRO A 280 20.17 27.88 20.68
N HIS A 281 19.41 27.33 19.74
CA HIS A 281 19.16 27.96 18.44
C HIS A 281 17.66 28.15 18.21
N TYR A 282 17.18 29.39 18.29
CA TYR A 282 15.76 29.74 18.16
C TYR A 282 15.49 30.52 16.86
N SER A 283 16.09 30.08 15.75
CA SER A 283 16.03 30.80 14.49
C SER A 283 16.00 29.85 13.29
N ARG A 284 15.87 30.45 12.09
CA ARG A 284 16.07 29.77 10.80
C ARG A 284 17.42 29.03 10.78
N PRO A 285 17.59 28.00 9.94
CA PRO A 285 18.87 27.31 9.81
C PRO A 285 20.04 28.27 9.59
N PRO A 286 21.25 27.92 10.07
CA PRO A 286 22.46 28.67 9.77
C PRO A 286 22.61 28.94 8.28
N GLN A 287 22.85 30.21 7.93
CA GLN A 287 23.00 30.63 6.54
C GLN A 287 24.44 30.47 6.06
N ASN A 288 24.60 30.08 4.79
CA ASN A 288 25.88 29.97 4.09
C ASN A 288 26.91 29.07 4.80
N VAL A 289 26.45 28.06 5.55
CA VAL A 289 27.32 26.95 5.91
C VAL A 289 27.52 26.17 4.63
N GLY A 290 28.75 26.07 4.13
CA GLY A 290 29.01 25.48 2.82
C GLY A 290 28.62 24.01 2.71
N ARG A 291 28.50 23.32 3.86
CA ARG A 291 28.32 21.87 3.95
C ARG A 291 27.40 21.46 5.09
N ALA A 292 26.51 20.51 4.81
CA ALA A 292 25.60 19.90 5.79
C ALA A 292 25.64 18.37 5.74
N VAL A 293 25.35 17.73 6.87
CA VAL A 293 25.01 16.32 6.97
C VAL A 293 23.51 16.22 7.23
N LEU A 294 22.81 15.46 6.39
CA LEU A 294 21.39 15.13 6.56
C LEU A 294 21.27 13.63 6.78
N TYR A 295 20.85 13.22 7.98
CA TYR A 295 20.63 11.84 8.36
C TYR A 295 19.14 11.49 8.26
N VAL A 296 18.74 10.54 7.40
CA VAL A 296 17.36 10.07 7.25
C VAL A 296 17.16 8.83 8.13
N ALA A 297 16.24 8.94 9.09
CA ALA A 297 16.04 7.93 10.12
C ALA A 297 15.39 6.65 9.59
N HIS A 298 15.65 5.53 10.28
CA HIS A 298 14.97 4.27 10.04
C HIS A 298 13.54 4.27 10.59
N HIS A 299 13.38 4.71 11.84
CA HIS A 299 12.09 4.68 12.57
C HIS A 299 11.81 5.94 13.39
N SER A 300 12.85 6.58 13.91
CA SER A 300 12.75 7.82 14.70
C SER A 300 14.12 8.49 14.80
N ALA A 301 14.22 9.71 14.29
CA ALA A 301 15.40 10.54 14.44
C ALA A 301 15.73 10.79 15.91
N ASP A 302 14.71 10.98 16.77
CA ASP A 302 14.88 11.21 18.21
C ASP A 302 15.59 10.04 18.92
N ALA A 303 15.11 8.82 18.68
CA ALA A 303 15.71 7.62 19.27
C ALA A 303 17.11 7.37 18.69
N GLU A 304 17.25 7.47 17.37
CA GLU A 304 18.52 7.19 16.69
C GLU A 304 19.61 8.20 17.03
N LEU A 305 19.29 9.49 17.19
CA LEU A 305 20.23 10.51 17.66
C LEU A 305 20.89 10.14 18.99
N THR A 306 20.21 9.39 19.86
CA THR A 306 20.75 8.97 21.15
C THR A 306 21.71 7.79 21.01
N ASP A 307 21.30 6.77 20.26
CA ASP A 307 21.88 5.42 20.35
C ASP A 307 22.64 4.96 19.09
N GLU A 308 22.42 5.56 17.92
CA GLU A 308 22.99 5.09 16.66
C GLU A 308 24.48 5.48 16.49
N PRO A 309 25.42 4.52 16.45
CA PRO A 309 26.86 4.82 16.33
C PRO A 309 27.23 5.60 15.06
N LEU A 310 26.55 5.36 13.94
CA LEU A 310 26.82 6.05 12.67
C LEU A 310 26.70 7.57 12.81
N ILE A 311 25.76 8.07 13.61
CA ILE A 311 25.58 9.51 13.83
C ILE A 311 26.81 10.13 14.48
N ARG A 312 27.41 9.43 15.46
CA ARG A 312 28.63 9.88 16.14
C ARG A 312 29.83 9.85 15.19
N GLU A 313 29.94 8.81 14.36
CA GLU A 313 30.97 8.73 13.31
C GLU A 313 30.87 9.89 12.32
N LEU A 314 29.66 10.21 11.85
CA LEU A 314 29.42 11.31 10.91
C LEU A 314 29.78 12.67 11.51
N LEU A 315 29.39 12.93 12.77
CA LEU A 315 29.75 14.16 13.48
C LEU A 315 31.27 14.29 13.67
N ALA A 316 31.96 13.19 13.98
CA ALA A 316 33.41 13.19 14.14
C ALA A 316 34.14 13.38 12.80
N ALA A 317 33.61 12.82 11.71
CA ALA A 317 34.16 12.96 10.37
C ALA A 317 33.96 14.38 9.79
N GLU A 318 32.91 15.08 10.19
CA GLU A 318 32.54 16.39 9.63
C GLU A 318 32.22 17.44 10.72
N PRO A 319 33.18 17.79 11.60
CA PRO A 319 32.92 18.65 12.77
C PRO A 319 32.51 20.09 12.41
N GLY A 320 32.82 20.55 11.19
CA GLY A 320 32.44 21.86 10.67
C GLY A 320 31.12 21.89 9.90
N ALA A 321 30.48 20.74 9.66
CA ALA A 321 29.21 20.68 8.95
C ALA A 321 28.03 20.94 9.89
N ALA A 322 26.98 21.57 9.36
CA ALA A 322 25.70 21.61 10.07
C ALA A 322 25.07 20.21 10.04
N PHE A 323 24.59 19.71 11.18
CA PHE A 323 24.05 18.35 11.28
C PHE A 323 22.53 18.38 11.48
N TYR A 324 21.83 17.64 10.63
CA TYR A 324 20.38 17.49 10.63
C TYR A 324 20.01 16.01 10.65
N ALA A 325 19.03 15.63 11.45
CA ALA A 325 18.34 14.36 11.35
C ALA A 325 16.91 14.58 10.85
N LEU A 326 16.37 13.65 10.07
CA LEU A 326 15.11 13.77 9.36
C LEU A 326 14.22 12.56 9.63
N ASP A 327 13.03 12.84 10.13
CA ASP A 327 11.87 11.96 10.05
C ASP A 327 11.04 12.36 8.82
N VAL A 328 11.03 11.49 7.81
CA VAL A 328 10.07 11.58 6.70
C VAL A 328 8.65 11.28 7.20
N ARG A 329 7.62 11.58 6.41
CA ARG A 329 6.23 11.37 6.83
C ARG A 329 5.98 9.95 7.33
N GLY A 330 5.20 9.85 8.41
CA GLY A 330 4.75 8.59 8.98
C GLY A 330 5.76 7.87 9.86
N ILE A 331 6.90 8.47 10.19
CA ILE A 331 7.84 7.95 11.19
C ILE A 331 8.22 9.03 12.22
N GLY A 332 8.93 8.62 13.27
CA GLY A 332 9.36 9.49 14.37
C GLY A 332 8.21 10.29 14.97
N GLU A 333 8.39 11.60 15.06
CA GLU A 333 7.39 12.53 15.62
C GLU A 333 6.10 12.65 14.76
N SER A 334 6.12 12.17 13.51
CA SER A 334 4.94 12.11 12.62
C SER A 334 4.30 10.73 12.54
N ARG A 335 4.72 9.78 13.39
CA ARG A 335 4.20 8.42 13.39
C ARG A 335 2.71 8.42 13.77
N PRO A 336 1.83 7.86 12.92
CA PRO A 336 0.41 7.73 13.24
C PRO A 336 0.17 6.60 14.24
N ASP A 337 -0.95 6.70 14.96
CA ASP A 337 -1.50 5.64 15.83
C ASP A 337 -2.86 5.14 15.30
N THR A 338 -3.04 5.23 13.98
CA THR A 338 -4.23 4.72 13.28
C THR A 338 -4.27 3.19 13.30
N CYS A 339 -5.47 2.62 13.19
CA CYS A 339 -5.71 1.17 13.30
C CYS A 339 -5.49 0.60 14.72
N GLY A 340 -5.39 1.48 15.72
CA GLY A 340 -5.27 1.13 17.14
C GLY A 340 -3.89 1.45 17.74
N ALA A 341 -3.86 1.48 19.08
CA ALA A 341 -2.69 1.85 19.84
C ALA A 341 -1.50 0.90 19.63
N ASP A 342 -0.32 1.47 19.35
CA ASP A 342 0.96 0.77 19.21
C ASP A 342 0.93 -0.35 18.15
N GLN A 343 0.21 -0.10 17.05
CA GLN A 343 0.09 -1.05 15.93
C GLN A 343 1.02 -0.75 14.75
N PHE A 344 1.79 0.34 14.76
CA PHE A 344 2.44 0.90 13.56
C PHE A 344 3.11 -0.13 12.63
N ALA A 345 3.96 -1.00 13.17
CA ALA A 345 4.74 -1.98 12.41
C ALA A 345 4.16 -3.41 12.45
N ARG A 346 2.99 -3.61 13.05
CA ARG A 346 2.34 -4.93 13.13
C ARG A 346 1.65 -5.26 11.81
N PRO A 347 1.34 -6.55 11.52
CA PRO A 347 0.43 -6.90 10.44
C PRO A 347 -0.86 -6.08 10.55
N TYR A 348 -1.34 -5.52 9.43
CA TYR A 348 -2.50 -4.63 9.41
C TYR A 348 -2.34 -3.31 10.21
N GLY A 349 -1.11 -2.97 10.60
CA GLY A 349 -0.78 -1.73 11.29
C GLY A 349 -0.81 -0.50 10.39
N SER A 350 -0.60 0.69 11.00
CA SER A 350 -0.61 1.98 10.29
C SER A 350 0.30 2.02 9.05
N ASP A 351 1.54 1.52 9.11
CA ASP A 351 2.45 1.59 7.96
C ASP A 351 1.90 0.80 6.77
N PHE A 352 1.33 -0.38 7.01
CA PHE A 352 0.64 -1.17 6.02
C PHE A 352 -0.62 -0.45 5.49
N PHE A 353 -1.45 0.08 6.38
CA PHE A 353 -2.68 0.79 6.05
C PHE A 353 -2.44 1.95 5.06
N TYR A 354 -1.51 2.85 5.36
CA TYR A 354 -1.18 3.96 4.45
C TYR A 354 -0.52 3.48 3.16
N SER A 355 0.23 2.38 3.20
CA SER A 355 0.86 1.78 2.00
C SER A 355 -0.17 1.20 1.05
N ALA A 356 -1.18 0.49 1.57
CA ALA A 356 -2.27 -0.06 0.78
C ALA A 356 -3.06 1.05 0.07
N HIS A 357 -3.40 2.12 0.79
CA HIS A 357 -4.06 3.30 0.20
C HIS A 357 -3.18 4.01 -0.84
N SER A 358 -1.88 4.11 -0.58
CA SER A 358 -0.91 4.68 -1.52
C SER A 358 -0.83 3.90 -2.85
N ILE A 359 -0.98 2.57 -2.80
CA ILE A 359 -1.07 1.71 -3.99
C ILE A 359 -2.38 1.96 -4.75
N MET A 360 -3.50 2.08 -4.04
CA MET A 360 -4.81 2.38 -4.64
C MET A 360 -4.87 3.79 -5.25
N LEU A 361 -4.11 4.75 -4.71
CA LEU A 361 -3.99 6.13 -5.21
C LEU A 361 -2.93 6.31 -6.31
N ASP A 362 -2.22 5.25 -6.71
CA ASP A 362 -1.10 5.31 -7.66
C ASP A 362 0.00 6.31 -7.23
N ARG A 363 0.26 6.41 -5.92
CA ARG A 363 1.31 7.26 -5.33
C ARG A 363 2.12 6.45 -4.31
N PRO A 364 3.11 5.63 -4.74
CA PRO A 364 3.84 4.71 -3.87
C PRO A 364 4.37 5.41 -2.62
N TYR A 365 4.23 4.78 -1.45
CA TYR A 365 4.50 5.46 -0.18
C TYR A 365 5.98 5.86 -0.03
N VAL A 366 6.92 5.02 -0.48
CA VAL A 366 8.34 5.38 -0.59
C VAL A 366 8.60 6.54 -1.56
N GLY A 367 7.78 6.71 -2.60
CA GLY A 367 7.84 7.87 -3.49
C GLY A 367 7.46 9.17 -2.77
N GLN A 368 6.41 9.13 -1.95
CA GLN A 368 6.03 10.25 -1.09
C GLN A 368 7.12 10.57 -0.05
N LYS A 369 7.71 9.55 0.60
CA LYS A 369 8.85 9.73 1.53
C LYS A 369 10.11 10.25 0.82
N THR A 370 10.34 9.86 -0.44
CA THR A 370 11.42 10.41 -1.28
C THR A 370 11.20 11.89 -1.55
N PHE A 371 9.95 12.28 -1.83
CA PHE A 371 9.57 13.67 -2.02
C PHE A 371 9.87 14.49 -0.76
N ASP A 372 9.61 13.96 0.44
CA ASP A 372 9.98 14.65 1.69
C ASP A 372 11.47 14.96 1.77
N VAL A 373 12.33 13.99 1.46
CA VAL A 373 13.79 14.20 1.45
C VAL A 373 14.19 15.26 0.43
N LEU A 374 13.61 15.24 -0.78
CA LEU A 374 13.87 16.27 -1.80
C LEU A 374 13.46 17.67 -1.34
N ARG A 375 12.29 17.81 -0.71
CA ARG A 375 11.80 19.08 -0.17
C ARG A 375 12.67 19.62 0.96
N VAL A 376 13.18 18.73 1.82
CA VAL A 376 14.14 19.11 2.88
C VAL A 376 15.48 19.55 2.26
N LEU A 377 15.94 18.91 1.18
CA LEU A 377 17.14 19.35 0.46
C LEU A 377 16.94 20.73 -0.20
N ASP A 378 15.77 21.00 -0.79
CA ASP A 378 15.42 22.33 -1.33
C ASP A 378 15.40 23.39 -0.22
N TRP A 379 14.82 23.04 0.94
CA TRP A 379 14.80 23.90 2.12
C TRP A 379 16.22 24.24 2.61
N LEU A 380 17.10 23.24 2.75
CA LEU A 380 18.50 23.47 3.11
C LEU A 380 19.21 24.36 2.07
N SER A 381 18.96 24.11 0.78
CA SER A 381 19.53 24.92 -0.31
C SER A 381 19.10 26.39 -0.23
N SER A 382 17.87 26.67 0.22
CA SER A 382 17.36 28.04 0.38
C SER A 382 18.13 28.86 1.43
N PHE A 383 18.83 28.20 2.36
CA PHE A 383 19.74 28.85 3.33
C PHE A 383 21.20 28.85 2.90
N GLY A 384 21.51 28.46 1.66
CA GLY A 384 22.86 28.49 1.11
C GLY A 384 23.69 27.22 1.38
N GLN A 385 23.06 26.13 1.81
CA GLN A 385 23.71 24.81 1.89
C GLN A 385 23.90 24.26 0.47
N ARG A 386 25.14 24.19 -0.01
CA ARG A 386 25.43 23.79 -1.40
C ARG A 386 25.94 22.35 -1.52
N GLU A 387 26.59 21.85 -0.49
CA GLU A 387 27.07 20.46 -0.41
C GLU A 387 26.37 19.73 0.73
N VAL A 388 25.72 18.61 0.43
CA VAL A 388 25.07 17.76 1.42
C VAL A 388 25.66 16.36 1.39
N HIS A 389 26.11 15.88 2.55
CA HIS A 389 26.28 14.46 2.80
C HIS A 389 24.95 13.88 3.28
N LEU A 390 24.31 13.07 2.43
CA LEU A 390 23.07 12.39 2.76
C LEU A 390 23.39 11.01 3.36
N ALA A 391 23.12 10.85 4.65
CA ALA A 391 23.25 9.58 5.36
C ALA A 391 21.88 8.99 5.67
N ALA A 392 21.75 7.67 5.75
CA ALA A 392 20.49 7.02 6.11
C ALA A 392 20.68 5.61 6.68
N LYS A 393 19.69 5.13 7.43
CA LYS A 393 19.64 3.78 7.99
C LYS A 393 18.33 3.06 7.69
N GLY A 394 18.39 1.74 7.49
CA GLY A 394 17.23 0.86 7.39
C GLY A 394 16.20 1.38 6.37
N TRP A 395 14.94 1.56 6.81
CA TRP A 395 13.86 2.04 5.94
C TRP A 395 14.10 3.44 5.36
N GLY A 396 14.88 4.29 6.03
CA GLY A 396 15.27 5.62 5.52
C GLY A 396 16.22 5.57 4.33
N THR A 397 16.88 4.43 4.08
CA THR A 397 17.85 4.30 2.98
C THR A 397 17.21 4.39 1.60
N LEU A 398 15.98 3.87 1.41
CA LEU A 398 15.30 3.92 0.12
C LEU A 398 14.92 5.35 -0.32
N PRO A 399 14.20 6.16 0.50
CA PRO A 399 13.92 7.54 0.10
C PRO A 399 15.20 8.37 -0.02
N ALA A 400 16.23 8.13 0.81
CA ALA A 400 17.52 8.79 0.69
C ALA A 400 18.26 8.42 -0.62
N LEU A 401 18.29 7.15 -0.98
CA LEU A 401 18.89 6.64 -2.22
C LEU A 401 18.27 7.30 -3.45
N PHE A 402 16.95 7.31 -3.54
CA PHE A 402 16.25 7.92 -4.68
C PHE A 402 16.43 9.44 -4.72
N ALA A 403 16.33 10.12 -3.58
CA ALA A 403 16.56 11.56 -3.50
C ALA A 403 18.00 11.92 -3.88
N ALA A 404 18.99 11.12 -3.45
CA ALA A 404 20.39 11.32 -3.79
C ALA A 404 20.65 11.24 -5.29
N VAL A 405 19.99 10.35 -6.04
CA VAL A 405 20.16 10.28 -7.51
C VAL A 405 19.63 11.56 -8.18
N LEU A 406 18.55 12.14 -7.64
CA LEU A 406 17.84 13.27 -8.24
C LEU A 406 18.38 14.65 -7.84
N ALA A 407 18.84 14.81 -6.60
CA ALA A 407 19.21 16.10 -6.03
C ALA A 407 20.62 16.51 -6.41
N LYS A 408 20.83 17.74 -6.92
CA LYS A 408 22.20 18.21 -7.29
C LYS A 408 23.07 18.58 -6.10
N THR A 409 22.47 18.98 -4.98
CA THR A 409 23.16 19.42 -3.76
C THR A 409 23.83 18.28 -2.98
N VAL A 410 23.37 17.04 -3.18
CA VAL A 410 23.97 15.86 -2.53
C VAL A 410 25.27 15.50 -3.25
N THR A 411 26.38 15.51 -2.51
CA THR A 411 27.74 15.22 -3.03
C THR A 411 28.36 13.95 -2.44
N GLN A 412 27.81 13.48 -1.32
CA GLN A 412 28.26 12.27 -0.63
C GLN A 412 27.06 11.50 -0.07
N VAL A 413 27.12 10.17 -0.12
CA VAL A 413 26.03 9.30 0.37
C VAL A 413 26.56 8.19 1.27
N THR A 414 25.95 8.00 2.45
CA THR A 414 26.22 6.83 3.32
C THR A 414 24.92 6.10 3.63
N LEU A 415 24.82 4.83 3.26
CA LEU A 415 23.64 4.00 3.54
C LEU A 415 24.05 2.84 4.46
N LYS A 416 23.36 2.70 5.60
CA LYS A 416 23.54 1.59 6.55
C LYS A 416 22.31 0.69 6.53
N GLU A 417 22.49 -0.62 6.46
CA GLU A 417 21.38 -1.60 6.44
C GLU A 417 20.44 -1.38 5.23
N SER A 418 21.00 -0.99 4.08
CA SER A 418 20.26 -0.76 2.84
C SER A 418 19.85 -2.06 2.15
N LEU A 419 18.68 -2.09 1.50
CA LEU A 419 18.25 -3.22 0.67
C LEU A 419 19.16 -3.39 -0.56
N ASP A 420 19.61 -4.62 -0.84
CA ASP A 420 20.52 -4.86 -1.97
C ASP A 420 19.87 -4.70 -3.35
N SER A 421 18.67 -5.24 -3.51
CA SER A 421 17.89 -5.10 -4.75
C SER A 421 16.41 -5.38 -4.49
N TYR A 422 15.55 -4.85 -5.34
CA TYR A 422 14.16 -5.27 -5.39
C TYR A 422 14.01 -6.68 -5.99
N ALA A 423 14.92 -7.11 -6.87
CA ALA A 423 14.93 -8.47 -7.39
C ALA A 423 15.09 -9.50 -6.26
N ALA A 424 15.97 -9.26 -5.28
CA ALA A 424 16.13 -10.15 -4.13
C ALA A 424 14.82 -10.33 -3.34
N ILE A 425 14.02 -9.28 -3.18
CA ILE A 425 12.70 -9.38 -2.54
C ILE A 425 11.70 -10.14 -3.43
N ALA A 426 11.73 -9.93 -4.74
CA ALA A 426 10.81 -10.59 -5.66
C ALA A 426 11.13 -12.09 -5.87
N GLU A 427 12.36 -12.50 -5.57
CA GLU A 427 12.86 -13.86 -5.80
C GLU A 427 12.98 -14.70 -4.53
N ASP A 428 12.74 -14.10 -3.36
CA ASP A 428 12.70 -14.76 -2.06
C ASP A 428 11.26 -14.80 -1.51
N GLU A 429 10.93 -15.87 -0.78
CA GLU A 429 9.62 -16.02 -0.12
C GLU A 429 9.60 -15.29 1.24
N ASP A 430 10.76 -15.13 1.87
CA ASP A 430 10.91 -14.55 3.20
C ASP A 430 11.74 -13.26 3.16
N TYR A 431 11.13 -12.16 3.61
CA TYR A 431 11.81 -10.88 3.72
C TYR A 431 11.27 -10.04 4.89
N LYS A 432 12.08 -9.09 5.35
CA LYS A 432 11.77 -8.23 6.52
C LYS A 432 11.41 -6.79 6.17
N TRP A 433 11.30 -6.47 4.87
CA TRP A 433 10.96 -5.13 4.41
C TRP A 433 9.44 -4.94 4.34
N PRO A 434 8.89 -3.84 4.87
CA PRO A 434 7.44 -3.59 4.88
C PRO A 434 6.94 -3.19 3.49
N LEU A 435 5.63 -3.30 3.27
CA LEU A 435 4.96 -2.87 2.03
C LEU A 435 5.26 -1.41 1.67
N SER A 436 5.46 -0.54 2.66
CA SER A 436 5.81 0.88 2.47
C SER A 436 7.12 1.10 1.72
N SER A 437 7.97 0.08 1.63
CA SER A 437 9.26 0.10 0.93
C SER A 437 9.16 -0.30 -0.54
N PHE A 438 8.00 -0.79 -0.98
CA PHE A 438 7.84 -1.38 -2.31
C PHE A 438 7.18 -0.42 -3.30
N VAL A 439 7.70 -0.47 -4.53
CA VAL A 439 7.20 0.32 -5.65
C VAL A 439 6.55 -0.62 -6.68
N PRO A 440 5.24 -0.49 -6.96
CA PRO A 440 4.57 -1.29 -7.97
C PRO A 440 5.27 -1.20 -9.34
N GLY A 441 5.52 -2.35 -9.97
CA GLY A 441 6.10 -2.42 -11.33
C GLY A 441 7.55 -1.95 -11.48
N VAL A 442 8.26 -1.59 -10.41
CA VAL A 442 9.62 -1.01 -10.51
C VAL A 442 10.59 -1.88 -11.29
N LEU A 443 10.49 -3.21 -11.15
CA LEU A 443 11.37 -4.15 -11.83
C LEU A 443 11.16 -4.20 -13.34
N SER A 444 10.18 -3.50 -13.90
CA SER A 444 10.07 -3.29 -15.36
C SER A 444 10.86 -2.08 -15.87
N ARG A 445 11.32 -1.21 -14.97
CA ARG A 445 11.97 0.08 -15.29
C ARG A 445 13.44 0.08 -14.86
N PHE A 446 13.72 -0.14 -13.57
CA PHE A 446 15.07 -0.16 -12.99
C PHE A 446 15.12 -1.05 -11.73
N ASP A 447 16.30 -1.26 -11.17
CA ASP A 447 16.48 -1.87 -9.85
C ASP A 447 17.44 -1.02 -8.99
N LEU A 448 17.50 -1.26 -7.67
CA LEU A 448 18.36 -0.52 -6.75
C LEU A 448 19.85 -0.54 -7.14
N PRO A 449 20.42 -1.64 -7.69
CA PRO A 449 21.79 -1.63 -8.20
C PRO A 449 22.06 -0.58 -9.29
N ASP A 450 21.05 -0.17 -10.06
CA ASP A 450 21.20 0.93 -11.02
C ASP A 450 21.42 2.27 -10.31
N CYS A 451 20.66 2.53 -9.24
CA CYS A 451 20.85 3.70 -8.38
C CYS A 451 22.19 3.66 -7.65
N TYR A 452 22.60 2.50 -7.12
CA TYR A 452 23.89 2.37 -6.44
C TYR A 452 25.05 2.66 -7.38
N ARG A 453 25.02 2.14 -8.61
CA ARG A 453 26.04 2.39 -9.62
C ARG A 453 26.15 3.88 -9.99
N GLU A 454 25.02 4.56 -10.18
CA GLU A 454 24.99 6.01 -10.43
C GLU A 454 25.64 6.79 -9.28
N LEU A 455 25.29 6.46 -8.03
CA LEU A 455 25.85 7.14 -6.85
C LEU A 455 27.31 6.81 -6.59
N SER A 456 27.77 5.59 -6.86
CA SER A 456 29.19 5.24 -6.78
C SER A 456 30.03 6.06 -7.76
N ASN A 457 29.51 6.34 -8.96
CA ASN A 457 30.20 7.13 -9.96
C ASN A 457 30.18 8.63 -9.66
N ALA A 458 29.06 9.15 -9.14
CA ALA A 458 28.85 10.59 -9.02
C ALA A 458 28.99 11.16 -7.59
N LYS A 459 28.80 10.36 -6.54
CA LYS A 459 28.51 10.85 -5.18
C LYS A 459 29.16 10.09 -4.03
N ARG A 460 30.35 9.50 -4.24
CA ARG A 460 31.18 8.85 -3.20
C ARG A 460 30.37 7.94 -2.27
N LEU A 461 29.54 7.06 -2.85
CA LEU A 461 28.66 6.17 -2.10
C LEU A 461 29.46 5.25 -1.15
N ARG A 462 29.07 5.23 0.13
CA ARG A 462 29.48 4.23 1.13
C ARG A 462 28.25 3.42 1.55
N ARG A 463 28.32 2.09 1.45
CA ARG A 463 27.29 1.16 1.96
C ARG A 463 27.89 0.35 3.11
N GLN A 464 27.13 0.14 4.18
CA GLN A 464 27.51 -0.60 5.38
C GLN A 464 26.44 -1.59 5.81
#